data_AF-A0A1F3SFL0-F1
#
_entry.id   AF-A0A1F3SFL0-F1
#
_cell.length_a   1.000
_cell.length_b   1.000
_cell.length_c   1.000
_cell.angle_alpha   90.00
_cell.angle_beta   90.00
_cell.angle_gamma   90.00
#
_symmetry.space_group_name_H-M   'P 1'
#
loop_
_entity.id
_entity.type
_entity.pdbx_description
1 polymer ?
#
loop_
_entity_poly.entity_id
_entity_poly.type
_entity_poly.pdbx_seq_one_letter_code
_entity_poly.pdbx_strand_id
1 'polypeptide(L)'
;MEAVKKQDSIGLRISSENKEIIRMAAEYTGQDLTSYLVSTALDKAKKDIIEHQEMQALLLSKRDFEKVEKEIAKPSTANVKLKKAFKAHSKKFEE
;
A
#
# COMPACT_ATOMS: atom_id res chain seq x y z
N MET A 1 -21.45 -23.08 18.44
CA MET A 1 -22.20 -22.52 17.30
C MET A 1 -21.28 -21.52 16.63
N GLU A 2 -20.76 -21.84 15.45
CA GLU A 2 -19.89 -20.93 14.70
C GLU A 2 -20.70 -19.68 14.31
N ALA A 3 -20.15 -18.51 14.60
CA ALA A 3 -20.75 -17.23 14.22
C ALA A 3 -20.83 -17.17 12.70
N VAL A 4 -22.05 -17.14 12.15
CA VAL A 4 -22.30 -16.91 10.73
C VAL A 4 -21.57 -15.63 10.32
N LYS A 5 -20.55 -15.75 9.46
CA LYS A 5 -19.83 -14.59 8.91
C LYS A 5 -20.85 -13.69 8.22
N LYS A 6 -21.01 -12.49 8.75
CA LYS A 6 -21.88 -11.46 8.16
C LYS A 6 -21.34 -11.14 6.78
N GLN A 7 -22.14 -11.39 5.74
CA GLN A 7 -21.80 -11.05 4.36
C GLN A 7 -22.26 -9.62 4.09
N ASP A 8 -21.34 -8.77 3.64
CA ASP A 8 -21.65 -7.40 3.24
C ASP A 8 -21.97 -7.35 1.73
N SER A 9 -22.97 -6.55 1.35
CA SER A 9 -23.41 -6.39 -0.03
C SER A 9 -23.08 -5.00 -0.58
N ILE A 10 -22.70 -4.92 -1.85
CA ILE A 10 -22.43 -3.64 -2.53
C ILE A 10 -23.59 -3.32 -3.47
N GLY A 11 -24.30 -2.21 -3.20
CA GLY A 11 -25.34 -1.68 -4.09
C GLY A 11 -24.75 -0.70 -5.11
N LEU A 12 -24.88 -1.00 -6.40
CA LEU A 12 -24.32 -0.17 -7.49
C LEU A 12 -25.41 0.23 -8.48
N ARG A 13 -25.34 1.49 -8.95
CA ARG A 13 -26.11 1.96 -10.11
C ARG A 13 -25.14 2.24 -11.25
N ILE A 14 -25.43 1.66 -12.41
CA ILE A 14 -24.64 1.83 -13.63
C ILE A 14 -25.60 2.05 -14.82
N SER A 15 -25.10 2.70 -15.87
CA SER A 15 -25.83 2.81 -17.13
C SER A 15 -25.98 1.44 -17.79
N SER A 16 -26.99 1.30 -18.66
CA SER A 16 -27.20 0.07 -19.44
C SER A 16 -26.00 -0.26 -20.33
N GLU A 17 -25.36 0.76 -20.90
CA GLU A 17 -24.15 0.62 -21.72
C GLU A 17 -22.98 0.02 -20.93
N ASN A 18 -22.69 0.57 -19.73
CA ASN A 18 -21.63 0.04 -18.88
C ASN A 18 -21.93 -1.39 -18.42
N LYS A 19 -23.20 -1.70 -18.15
CA LYS A 19 -23.63 -3.06 -17.79
C LYS A 19 -23.37 -4.04 -18.94
N GLU A 20 -23.55 -3.62 -20.18
CA GLU A 20 -23.31 -4.46 -21.36
C GLU A 20 -21.82 -4.79 -21.50
N ILE A 21 -20.96 -3.78 -21.39
CA ILE A 21 -19.50 -3.94 -21.49
C ILE A 21 -18.99 -4.93 -20.42
N ILE A 22 -19.44 -4.77 -19.18
CA ILE A 22 -19.04 -5.66 -18.08
C ILE A 22 -19.55 -7.09 -18.33
N ARG A 23 -20.76 -7.24 -18.88
CA ARG A 23 -21.30 -8.57 -19.20
C ARG A 23 -20.50 -9.27 -20.29
N MET A 24 -20.18 -8.58 -21.37
CA MET A 24 -19.35 -9.15 -22.44
C MET A 24 -17.99 -9.59 -21.91
N ALA A 25 -17.37 -8.80 -21.04
CA ALA A 25 -16.09 -9.16 -20.43
C ALA A 25 -16.21 -10.38 -19.48
N ALA A 26 -17.31 -10.48 -18.73
CA ALA A 26 -17.61 -11.65 -17.91
C ALA A 26 -17.79 -12.91 -18.77
N GLU A 27 -18.52 -12.81 -19.89
CA GLU A 27 -18.70 -13.90 -20.85
C GLU A 27 -17.38 -14.37 -21.46
N TYR A 28 -16.50 -13.44 -21.85
CA TYR A 28 -15.18 -13.78 -22.41
C TYR A 28 -14.24 -14.44 -21.40
N THR A 29 -14.45 -14.22 -20.11
CA THR A 29 -13.68 -14.85 -19.03
C THR A 29 -14.37 -16.11 -18.47
N GLY A 30 -15.54 -16.48 -18.98
CA GLY A 30 -16.32 -17.64 -18.52
C GLY A 30 -16.89 -17.46 -17.11
N GLN A 31 -17.12 -16.23 -16.68
CA GLN A 31 -17.63 -15.88 -15.35
C GLN A 31 -19.04 -15.27 -15.46
N ASP A 32 -19.84 -15.40 -14.40
CA ASP A 32 -21.06 -14.60 -14.28
C ASP A 32 -20.72 -13.13 -13.97
N LEU A 33 -21.67 -12.23 -14.23
CA LEU A 33 -21.48 -10.78 -14.10
C LEU A 33 -21.01 -10.37 -12.69
N THR A 34 -21.58 -10.97 -11.64
CA THR A 34 -21.26 -10.63 -10.25
C THR A 34 -19.88 -11.14 -9.88
N SER A 35 -19.57 -12.40 -10.22
CA SER A 35 -18.25 -12.99 -9.98
C SER A 35 -17.15 -12.21 -10.70
N TYR A 36 -17.38 -11.83 -11.96
CA TYR A 36 -16.44 -11.00 -12.72
C TYR A 36 -16.23 -9.62 -12.11
N LEU A 37 -17.30 -8.97 -11.68
CA LEU A 37 -17.21 -7.64 -11.06
C LEU A 37 -16.41 -7.70 -9.75
N VAL A 38 -16.70 -8.68 -8.89
CA VAL A 38 -16.02 -8.85 -7.60
C VAL A 38 -14.55 -9.22 -7.80
N SER A 39 -14.23 -10.15 -8.69
CA SER A 39 -12.85 -10.57 -8.96
C SER A 39 -12.01 -9.43 -9.51
N THR A 40 -12.53 -8.71 -10.51
CA THR A 40 -11.85 -7.58 -11.14
C THR A 40 -11.63 -6.42 -10.16
N ALA A 41 -12.65 -6.07 -9.38
CA ALA A 41 -12.54 -5.01 -8.37
C ALA A 41 -11.51 -5.37 -7.29
N LEU A 42 -11.51 -6.63 -6.83
CA LEU A 42 -10.59 -7.11 -5.81
C LEU A 42 -9.15 -7.16 -6.31
N ASP A 43 -8.93 -7.62 -7.55
CA ASP A 43 -7.61 -7.65 -8.16
C ASP A 43 -7.05 -6.25 -8.39
N LYS A 44 -7.88 -5.31 -8.86
CA LYS A 44 -7.48 -3.91 -9.01
C LYS A 44 -7.19 -3.27 -7.65
N ALA A 45 -8.05 -3.46 -6.66
CA ALA A 45 -7.84 -2.93 -5.30
C ALA A 45 -6.53 -3.44 -4.68
N LYS A 46 -6.20 -4.72 -4.84
CA LYS A 46 -4.92 -5.27 -4.36
C LYS A 46 -3.72 -4.59 -5.01
N LYS A 47 -3.77 -4.39 -6.33
CA LYS A 47 -2.69 -3.70 -7.06
C LYS A 47 -2.56 -2.25 -6.59
N ASP A 48 -3.67 -1.54 -6.45
CA ASP A 48 -3.66 -0.14 -6.02
C ASP A 48 -3.12 0.02 -4.60
N ILE A 49 -3.48 -0.89 -3.69
CA ILE A 49 -2.93 -0.93 -2.33
C ILE A 49 -1.42 -1.18 -2.36
N ILE A 50 -0.95 -2.16 -3.14
CA ILE A 50 0.48 -2.46 -3.24
C ILE A 50 1.22 -1.27 -3.84
N GLU A 51 0.77 -0.71 -4.96
CA GLU A 51 1.40 0.45 -5.59
C GLU A 51 1.47 1.66 -4.64
N HIS A 52 0.42 1.93 -3.88
CA HIS A 52 0.44 3.00 -2.88
C HIS A 52 1.33 2.69 -1.70
N GLN A 53 1.33 1.45 -1.21
CA GLN A 53 2.22 1.01 -0.14
C GLN A 53 3.68 1.03 -0.61
N GLU A 54 3.98 0.67 -1.84
CA GLU A 54 5.30 0.73 -2.46
C GLU A 54 5.76 2.18 -2.69
N MET A 55 4.85 3.09 -3.05
CA MET A 55 5.15 4.52 -3.12
C MET A 55 5.37 5.17 -1.74
N GLN A 56 4.70 4.68 -0.69
CA GLN A 56 4.85 5.21 0.68
C GLN A 56 5.91 4.48 1.50
N ALA A 57 6.26 3.25 1.14
CA ALA A 57 7.33 2.50 1.77
C ALA A 57 8.66 2.98 1.21
N LEU A 58 9.62 3.21 2.10
CA LEU A 58 11.03 3.25 1.72
C LEU A 58 11.42 1.84 1.23
N LEU A 59 11.18 1.56 -0.04
CA LEU A 59 11.63 0.34 -0.70
C LEU A 59 13.15 0.38 -0.77
N LEU A 60 13.78 -0.28 0.18
CA LEU A 60 15.22 -0.42 0.20
C LEU A 60 15.63 -1.55 -0.74
N SER A 61 16.64 -1.30 -1.57
CA SER A 61 17.36 -2.39 -2.23
C SER A 61 17.89 -3.36 -1.17
N LYS A 62 18.10 -4.63 -1.52
CA LYS A 62 18.66 -5.61 -0.58
C LYS A 62 19.94 -5.11 0.11
N ARG A 63 20.82 -4.44 -0.66
CA ARG A 63 22.06 -3.84 -0.16
C ARG A 63 21.79 -2.74 0.86
N ASP A 64 20.82 -1.88 0.63
CA ASP A 64 20.52 -0.77 1.52
C ASP A 64 19.76 -1.24 2.75
N PHE A 65 18.90 -2.25 2.61
CA PHE A 65 18.26 -2.94 3.72
C PHE A 65 19.30 -3.55 4.67
N GLU A 66 20.28 -4.30 4.15
CA GLU A 66 21.36 -4.89 4.95
C GLU A 66 22.20 -3.84 5.69
N LYS A 67 22.40 -2.65 5.09
CA LYS A 67 23.09 -1.54 5.77
C LYS A 67 22.26 -0.97 6.90
N VAL A 68 20.97 -0.71 6.65
CA VAL A 68 20.05 -0.20 7.67
C VAL A 68 19.93 -1.19 8.82
N GLU A 69 19.77 -2.47 8.52
CA GLU A 69 19.71 -3.55 9.51
C GLU A 69 20.98 -3.58 10.37
N LYS A 70 22.17 -3.51 9.76
CA LYS A 70 23.45 -3.48 10.49
C LYS A 70 23.58 -2.26 11.40
N GLU A 71 23.16 -1.08 10.94
CA GLU A 71 23.21 0.15 11.74
C GLU A 71 22.16 0.16 12.86
N ILE A 72 20.97 -0.42 12.65
CA ILE A 72 19.97 -0.60 13.72
C ILE A 72 20.48 -1.57 14.78
N ALA A 73 21.08 -2.69 14.36
CA ALA A 73 21.62 -3.71 15.27
C ALA A 73 22.83 -3.18 16.07
N LYS A 74 23.66 -2.34 15.45
CA LYS A 74 24.81 -1.71 16.10
C LYS A 74 24.89 -0.23 15.72
N PRO A 75 24.23 0.66 16.48
CA PRO A 75 24.22 2.08 16.17
C PRO A 75 25.62 2.69 16.21
N SER A 76 25.98 3.39 15.13
CA SER A 76 27.21 4.17 15.10
C SER A 76 27.10 5.45 15.94
N THR A 77 28.21 5.86 16.56
CA THR A 77 28.22 7.08 17.38
C THR A 77 28.17 8.33 16.49
N ALA A 78 27.41 9.35 16.92
CA ALA A 78 27.31 10.62 16.22
C ALA A 78 28.69 11.22 15.89
N ASN A 79 28.91 11.54 14.61
CA ASN A 79 30.17 12.09 14.15
C ASN A 79 30.38 13.54 14.60
N VAL A 80 31.61 14.03 14.49
CA VAL A 80 32.00 15.39 14.96
C VAL A 80 31.19 16.48 14.26
N LYS A 81 30.87 16.32 12.97
CA LYS A 81 30.07 17.29 12.21
C LYS A 81 28.63 17.37 12.73
N LEU A 82 28.00 16.23 12.99
CA LEU A 82 26.64 16.14 13.52
C LEU A 82 26.56 16.73 14.93
N LYS A 83 27.54 16.42 15.79
CA LYS A 83 27.63 17.02 17.14
C LYS A 83 27.77 18.54 17.09
N LYS A 84 28.57 19.08 16.15
CA LYS A 84 28.72 20.53 15.95
C LYS A 84 27.43 21.17 15.46
N ALA A 85 26.76 20.56 14.47
CA ALA A 85 25.49 21.06 13.94
C ALA A 85 24.38 21.05 15.01
N PHE A 86 24.31 20.00 15.83
CA PHE A 86 23.35 19.91 16.92
C PHE A 86 23.54 21.03 17.96
N LYS A 87 24.79 21.32 18.36
CA LYS A 87 25.12 22.44 19.26
C LYS A 87 24.79 23.81 18.67
N ALA A 88 24.99 23.99 17.36
CA ALA A 88 24.63 25.23 16.68
C ALA A 88 23.11 25.43 16.61
N HIS A 89 22.36 24.34 16.42
CA HIS A 89 20.90 24.36 16.45
C HIS A 89 20.36 24.66 17.86
N SER A 90 20.84 23.99 18.91
CA SER A 90 20.37 24.22 20.28
C SER A 90 20.56 25.68 20.72
N LYS A 91 21.69 26.29 20.37
CA LYS A 91 21.97 27.71 20.65
C LYS A 91 21.01 28.68 19.93
N LYS A 92 20.39 28.26 18.82
CA LYS A 92 19.48 29.10 18.01
C LYS A 92 18.03 29.10 18.52
N PHE A 93 17.67 28.18 19.42
CA PHE A 93 16.31 28.04 19.97
C PHE A 93 16.26 28.27 21.50
N GLU A 94 17.36 28.76 22.11
CA GLU A 94 17.44 29.18 23.52
C GLU A 94 17.50 30.72 23.70
N GLU A 95 17.27 31.50 22.62
CA GLU A 95 16.97 32.94 22.63
C GLU A 95 15.51 33.19 22.24
#